data_AF-A0A534G5Y5-F1
#
_entry.id   AF-A0A534G5Y5-F1
#
_cell.length_a   1.000
_cell.length_b   1.000
_cell.length_c   1.000
_cell.angle_alpha   90.00
_cell.angle_beta   90.00
_cell.angle_gamma   90.00
#
_symmetry.space_group_name_H-M   'P 1'
#
loop_
_entity.id
_entity.type
_entity.pdbx_description
1 polymer ?
#
loop_
_entity_poly.entity_id
_entity_poly.type
_entity_poly.pdbx_seq_one_letter_code
_entity_poly.pdbx_strand_id
1 'polypeptide(L)'
;MPADEMLVMLDGKRYNRSALVQVFTGGETALAQGSQGPDVGAIPSIAIKSLEILRDGASAQYGSDAIAGVLNYQLRDNSAGIELTSRLGSYFPTGYSRDGTDRQIAGNIGLPLGGQGFVNLSVEWSKYDQTVRNPTRPSALAFAQAFPNLAAQLPHYPGPVQQWGTPPQDGVKAVVNAGIKLDNGDQLYFFSNYANIQTNESFNYRLPVTVPKQPQDGSGTWNHHPAFNNIYLDPCTSQPTFTGCPAGGWIQDSNVFNFGVQNPNFPNAPFYPAGYTPRFYWVTRASRAAACTTTSRAPRRRTPSRSR
;
A
#
# COMPACT_ATOMS: atom_id res chain seq x y z
N MET A 1 13.80 -15.61 -4.62
CA MET A 1 12.88 -16.18 -5.62
C MET A 1 11.80 -15.15 -5.88
N PRO A 2 11.49 -14.84 -7.15
CA PRO A 2 10.40 -13.96 -7.55
C PRO A 2 9.03 -14.40 -7.02
N ALA A 3 8.10 -13.46 -6.80
CA ALA A 3 6.78 -13.74 -6.21
C ALA A 3 5.79 -14.39 -7.21
N ASP A 4 6.13 -14.42 -8.50
CA ASP A 4 5.33 -14.98 -9.61
C ASP A 4 5.60 -16.47 -9.89
N GLU A 5 6.54 -17.08 -9.17
CA GLU A 5 6.83 -18.52 -9.20
C GLU A 5 5.90 -19.34 -8.26
N MET A 6 5.08 -18.65 -7.46
CA MET A 6 4.02 -19.23 -6.64
C MET A 6 2.67 -19.05 -7.34
N LEU A 7 1.96 -20.16 -7.59
CA LEU A 7 0.61 -20.08 -8.11
C LEU A 7 -0.38 -19.84 -6.97
N VAL A 8 -1.10 -18.71 -7.02
CA VAL A 8 -2.21 -18.44 -6.11
C VAL A 8 -3.53 -18.81 -6.77
N MET A 9 -4.40 -19.47 -6.03
CA MET A 9 -5.74 -19.87 -6.44
C MET A 9 -6.76 -19.44 -5.39
N LEU A 10 -7.99 -19.26 -5.86
CA LEU A 10 -9.18 -18.99 -5.08
C LEU A 10 -10.24 -20.02 -5.47
N ASP A 11 -10.71 -20.83 -4.53
CA ASP A 11 -11.62 -21.96 -4.77
C ASP A 11 -11.15 -22.88 -5.93
N GLY A 12 -9.85 -23.17 -5.98
CA GLY A 12 -9.22 -23.98 -7.02
C GLY A 12 -9.13 -23.31 -8.40
N LYS A 13 -9.46 -22.01 -8.51
CA LYS A 13 -9.34 -21.23 -9.75
C LYS A 13 -8.16 -20.28 -9.64
N ARG A 14 -7.34 -20.20 -10.71
CA ARG A 14 -6.17 -19.31 -10.76
C ARG A 14 -6.54 -17.88 -10.39
N TYR A 15 -5.79 -17.28 -9.48
CA TYR A 15 -5.89 -15.87 -9.12
C TYR A 15 -5.05 -15.04 -10.09
N ASN A 16 -5.52 -13.84 -10.42
CA ASN A 16 -4.81 -12.98 -11.37
C ASN A 16 -3.51 -12.45 -10.76
N ARG A 17 -2.45 -12.40 -11.58
CA ARG A 17 -1.21 -11.70 -11.23
C ARG A 17 -1.47 -10.19 -11.16
N SER A 18 -0.73 -9.48 -10.31
CA SER A 18 -0.85 -8.02 -10.21
C SER A 18 -0.41 -7.37 -11.52
N ALA A 19 -1.05 -6.26 -11.90
CA ALA A 19 -0.62 -5.44 -13.03
C ALA A 19 0.69 -4.67 -12.74
N LEU A 20 1.12 -4.62 -11.48
CA LEU A 20 2.37 -3.99 -11.08
C LEU A 20 3.54 -4.91 -11.44
N VAL A 21 4.34 -4.49 -12.42
CA VAL A 21 5.62 -5.10 -12.74
C VAL A 21 6.69 -4.51 -11.84
N GLN A 22 7.49 -5.35 -11.19
CA GLN A 22 8.71 -4.87 -10.54
C GLN A 22 9.72 -4.40 -11.60
N VAL A 23 9.91 -3.09 -11.72
CA VAL A 23 10.83 -2.48 -12.69
C VAL A 23 12.10 -1.93 -12.04
N PHE A 24 12.20 -1.97 -10.71
CA PHE A 24 13.36 -1.43 -10.03
C PHE A 24 14.60 -2.31 -10.24
N THR A 25 15.72 -1.66 -10.56
CA THR A 25 16.99 -2.33 -10.85
C THR A 25 18.03 -1.80 -9.86
N GLY A 26 18.29 -2.54 -8.78
CA GLY A 26 19.26 -2.19 -7.74
C GLY A 26 18.89 -2.78 -6.36
N GLY A 27 19.88 -3.24 -5.59
CA GLY A 27 19.68 -3.81 -4.24
C GLY A 27 19.11 -5.24 -4.21
N GLU A 28 18.60 -5.66 -3.03
CA GLU A 28 18.05 -7.01 -2.78
C GLU A 28 16.84 -7.39 -3.65
N THR A 29 16.23 -6.41 -4.34
CA THR A 29 15.06 -6.58 -5.22
C THR A 29 15.43 -6.85 -6.69
N ALA A 30 16.71 -6.81 -7.05
CA ALA A 30 17.17 -7.06 -8.43
C ALA A 30 16.81 -8.46 -8.96
N LEU A 31 16.67 -9.44 -8.06
CA LEU A 31 16.27 -10.81 -8.40
C LEU A 31 14.78 -10.96 -8.74
N ALA A 32 13.96 -9.91 -8.53
CA ALA A 32 12.51 -9.90 -8.79
C ALA A 32 12.11 -8.94 -9.93
N GLN A 33 13.09 -8.46 -10.70
CA GLN A 33 12.85 -7.59 -11.86
C GLN A 33 11.99 -8.34 -12.90
N GLY A 34 10.91 -7.71 -13.36
CA GLY A 34 9.92 -8.31 -14.28
C GLY A 34 8.83 -9.15 -13.60
N SER A 35 8.96 -9.44 -12.29
CA SER A 35 8.00 -10.25 -11.54
C SER A 35 6.65 -9.56 -11.38
N GLN A 36 5.57 -10.33 -11.46
CA GLN A 36 4.19 -9.92 -11.15
C GLN A 36 3.54 -10.87 -10.13
N GLY A 37 3.70 -10.57 -8.84
CA GLY A 37 3.07 -11.34 -7.77
C GLY A 37 1.55 -11.09 -7.69
N PRO A 38 0.72 -12.09 -7.39
CA PRO A 38 -0.70 -11.89 -7.09
C PRO A 38 -0.90 -11.09 -5.79
N ASP A 39 -1.81 -10.09 -5.80
CA ASP A 39 -2.18 -9.33 -4.60
C ASP A 39 -3.33 -10.01 -3.84
N VAL A 40 -2.97 -10.78 -2.82
CA VAL A 40 -3.92 -11.41 -1.89
C VAL A 40 -4.42 -10.47 -0.79
N GLY A 41 -3.79 -9.30 -0.62
CA GLY A 41 -4.16 -8.30 0.38
C GLY A 41 -5.54 -7.68 0.12
N ALA A 42 -6.06 -7.79 -1.10
CA ALA A 42 -7.39 -7.38 -1.49
C ALA A 42 -8.52 -8.28 -0.94
N ILE A 43 -8.21 -9.49 -0.46
CA ILE A 43 -9.19 -10.42 0.10
C ILE A 43 -9.26 -10.22 1.61
N PRO A 44 -10.45 -9.95 2.20
CA PRO A 44 -10.59 -9.85 3.64
C PRO A 44 -10.41 -11.21 4.29
N SER A 45 -9.74 -11.26 5.45
CA SER A 45 -9.45 -12.54 6.12
C SER A 45 -10.72 -13.28 6.55
N ILE A 46 -11.78 -12.54 6.88
CA ILE A 46 -13.08 -13.11 7.24
C ILE A 46 -13.79 -13.82 6.07
N ALA A 47 -13.33 -13.65 4.82
CA ALA A 47 -13.82 -14.41 3.67
C ALA A 47 -13.15 -15.78 3.51
N ILE A 48 -12.01 -16.00 4.17
CA ILE A 48 -11.24 -17.23 4.03
C ILE A 48 -11.77 -18.28 4.99
N LYS A 49 -12.03 -19.47 4.45
CA LYS A 49 -12.36 -20.68 5.20
C LYS A 49 -11.10 -21.46 5.57
N SER A 50 -10.23 -21.67 4.59
CA SER A 50 -8.96 -22.39 4.78
C SER A 50 -7.94 -22.00 3.71
N LEU A 51 -6.67 -22.27 4.01
CA LEU A 51 -5.57 -22.15 3.05
C LEU A 51 -4.93 -23.54 2.89
N GLU A 52 -4.91 -24.03 1.67
CA GLU A 52 -4.21 -25.26 1.30
C GLU A 52 -2.87 -24.91 0.66
N ILE A 53 -1.81 -25.59 1.09
CA ILE A 53 -0.45 -25.37 0.59
C ILE A 53 0.06 -26.67 -0.02
N LEU A 54 0.31 -26.64 -1.34
CA LEU A 54 0.86 -27.78 -2.08
C LEU A 54 2.33 -27.50 -2.37
N ARG A 55 3.19 -28.38 -1.86
CA ARG A 55 4.65 -28.35 -2.09
C ARG A 55 5.02 -29.32 -3.22
N ASP A 56 6.27 -29.19 -3.68
CA ASP A 56 6.86 -29.85 -4.85
C ASP A 56 6.41 -31.31 -5.08
N GLY A 57 6.06 -31.63 -6.33
CA GLY A 57 5.45 -32.89 -6.78
C GLY A 57 3.95 -32.82 -7.07
N ALA A 58 3.16 -32.17 -6.21
CA ALA A 58 1.71 -32.01 -6.43
C ALA A 58 1.37 -30.75 -7.26
N SER A 59 2.24 -29.74 -7.23
CA SER A 59 2.09 -28.46 -7.93
C SER A 59 2.25 -28.56 -9.45
N ALA A 60 3.04 -29.52 -9.93
CA ALA A 60 3.30 -29.74 -11.37
C ALA A 60 2.01 -29.98 -12.19
N GLN A 61 0.95 -30.49 -11.55
CA GLN A 61 -0.37 -30.69 -12.19
C GLN A 61 -1.11 -29.38 -12.48
N TYR A 62 -0.77 -28.30 -11.77
CA TYR A 62 -1.44 -27.01 -11.90
C TYR A 62 -0.79 -26.11 -12.95
N GLY A 63 0.36 -26.52 -13.54
CA GLY A 63 1.01 -25.88 -14.70
C GLY A 63 2.39 -25.28 -14.40
N SER A 64 3.00 -24.71 -15.43
CA SER A 64 4.38 -24.16 -15.39
C SER A 64 4.58 -22.97 -14.45
N ASP A 65 3.51 -22.36 -13.96
CA ASP A 65 3.54 -21.21 -13.05
C ASP A 65 3.70 -21.60 -11.57
N ALA A 66 3.71 -22.90 -11.25
CA ALA A 66 3.75 -23.43 -9.89
C ALA A 66 5.11 -24.05 -9.54
N ILE A 67 6.20 -23.37 -9.92
CA ILE A 67 7.59 -23.83 -9.74
C ILE A 67 7.94 -23.91 -8.25
N ALA A 68 7.57 -22.88 -7.47
CA ALA A 68 7.83 -22.83 -6.04
C ALA A 68 6.73 -23.52 -5.20
N GLY A 69 5.51 -23.64 -5.74
CA GLY A 69 4.37 -24.29 -5.10
C GLY A 69 3.03 -23.67 -5.45
N VAL A 70 1.96 -24.15 -4.80
CA VAL A 70 0.59 -23.64 -4.98
C VAL A 70 -0.03 -23.28 -3.64
N LEU A 71 -0.65 -22.10 -3.57
CA LEU A 71 -1.50 -21.65 -2.47
C LEU A 71 -2.94 -21.60 -2.96
N ASN A 72 -3.82 -22.40 -2.36
CA ASN A 72 -5.25 -22.40 -2.67
C ASN A 72 -6.05 -21.86 -1.49
N TYR A 73 -6.56 -20.64 -1.63
CA TYR A 73 -7.46 -20.03 -0.67
C TYR A 73 -8.88 -20.54 -0.93
N GLN A 74 -9.47 -21.21 0.06
CA GLN A 74 -10.87 -21.60 0.01
C GLN A 74 -11.69 -20.47 0.63
N LEU A 75 -12.68 -19.97 -0.10
CA LEU A 75 -13.63 -19.00 0.39
C LEU A 75 -14.68 -19.68 1.27
N ARG A 76 -15.32 -18.90 2.13
CA ARG A 76 -16.48 -19.36 2.90
C ARG A 76 -17.64 -19.72 1.97
N ASP A 77 -18.28 -20.84 2.29
CA ASP A 77 -19.33 -21.51 1.52
C ASP A 77 -20.53 -21.93 2.39
N ASN A 78 -20.62 -21.42 3.62
CA ASN A 78 -21.73 -21.69 4.52
C ASN A 78 -23.03 -21.04 4.00
N SER A 79 -24.11 -21.83 4.00
CA SER A 79 -25.47 -21.40 3.63
C SER A 79 -26.27 -20.80 4.79
N ALA A 80 -25.68 -20.70 5.97
CA ALA A 80 -26.31 -20.10 7.14
C ALA A 80 -25.24 -19.57 8.10
N GLY A 81 -25.67 -18.68 9.00
CA GLY A 81 -24.84 -18.14 10.07
C GLY A 81 -24.32 -16.74 9.78
N ILE A 82 -23.96 -16.05 10.86
CA ILE A 82 -23.39 -14.72 10.85
C ILE A 82 -22.17 -14.70 11.77
N GLU A 83 -21.11 -14.04 11.34
CA GLU A 83 -19.92 -13.77 12.13
C GLU A 83 -19.60 -12.29 12.06
N LEU A 84 -19.32 -11.69 13.21
CA LEU A 84 -18.90 -10.31 13.32
C LEU A 84 -17.67 -10.26 14.21
N THR A 85 -16.59 -9.69 13.67
CA THR A 85 -15.34 -9.47 14.38
C THR A 85 -15.06 -7.97 14.41
N SER A 86 -14.59 -7.48 15.55
CA SER A 86 -14.06 -6.12 15.66
C SER A 86 -12.72 -6.14 16.39
N ARG A 87 -11.81 -5.26 15.99
CA ARG A 87 -10.49 -5.11 16.60
C ARG A 87 -10.21 -3.62 16.79
N LEU A 88 -9.75 -3.29 17.99
CA LEU A 88 -9.24 -1.97 18.34
C LEU A 88 -7.84 -2.14 18.92
N GLY A 89 -6.86 -1.40 18.39
CA GLY A 89 -5.48 -1.38 18.85
C GLY A 89 -5.01 0.06 19.07
N SER A 90 -4.05 0.28 19.96
CA SER A 90 -3.38 1.57 20.13
C SER A 90 -1.94 1.32 20.53
N TYR A 91 -1.03 2.17 20.06
CA TYR A 91 0.37 2.08 20.44
C TYR A 91 0.70 3.13 21.51
N PHE A 92 1.56 2.73 22.45
CA PHE A 92 1.99 3.54 23.59
C PHE A 92 3.52 3.55 23.66
N PRO A 93 4.20 4.36 22.83
CA PRO A 93 5.65 4.47 22.90
C PRO A 93 6.08 5.21 24.17
N THR A 94 7.28 4.91 24.66
CA THR A 94 7.85 5.61 25.81
C THR A 94 8.10 7.08 25.48
N GLY A 95 7.47 7.99 26.24
CA GLY A 95 7.62 9.43 26.09
C GLY A 95 6.48 10.16 25.37
N TYR A 96 5.45 9.47 24.89
CA TYR A 96 4.24 10.07 24.30
C TYR A 96 2.96 9.41 24.85
N SER A 97 1.84 10.14 24.86
CA SER A 97 0.58 9.63 25.45
C SER A 97 -0.16 8.61 24.57
N ARG A 98 0.01 8.65 23.23
CA ARG A 98 -0.55 7.68 22.27
C ARG A 98 0.08 7.89 20.88
N ASP A 99 0.34 6.79 20.16
CA ASP A 99 0.89 6.83 18.80
C ASP A 99 0.05 5.97 17.85
N GLY A 100 -0.96 6.56 17.21
CA GLY A 100 -1.86 5.86 16.31
C GLY A 100 -2.86 4.90 16.98
N THR A 101 -3.91 4.58 16.24
CA THR A 101 -5.02 3.70 16.64
C THR A 101 -5.41 2.85 15.44
N ASP A 102 -5.55 1.55 15.67
CA ASP A 102 -5.97 0.58 14.67
C ASP A 102 -7.43 0.23 14.92
N ARG A 103 -8.24 0.25 13.87
CA ARG A 103 -9.67 -0.06 13.93
C ARG A 103 -9.98 -1.01 12.79
N GLN A 104 -10.63 -2.12 13.09
CA GLN A 104 -11.08 -3.06 12.08
C GLN A 104 -12.45 -3.60 12.47
N ILE A 105 -13.36 -3.68 11.51
CA ILE A 105 -14.67 -4.31 11.65
C ILE A 105 -14.83 -5.21 10.44
N ALA A 106 -15.11 -6.49 10.69
CA ALA A 106 -15.27 -7.50 9.67
C ALA A 106 -16.56 -8.28 9.94
N GLY A 107 -17.38 -8.46 8.91
CA GLY A 107 -18.62 -9.23 8.98
C GLY A 107 -18.65 -10.30 7.90
N ASN A 108 -19.21 -11.46 8.23
CA ASN A 108 -19.53 -12.53 7.29
C ASN A 108 -20.97 -12.99 7.51
N ILE A 109 -21.70 -13.24 6.42
CA ILE A 109 -23.04 -13.81 6.45
C ILE A 109 -23.17 -14.89 5.38
N GLY A 110 -23.66 -16.05 5.80
CA GLY A 110 -24.06 -17.15 4.92
C GLY A 110 -25.58 -17.20 4.79
N LEU A 111 -26.06 -17.30 3.56
CA LEU A 111 -27.48 -17.36 3.21
C LEU A 111 -27.74 -18.57 2.30
N PRO A 112 -28.91 -19.23 2.44
CA PRO A 112 -29.24 -20.34 1.56
C PRO A 112 -29.63 -19.81 0.18
N LEU A 113 -29.23 -20.54 -0.87
CA LEU A 113 -29.61 -20.26 -2.25
C LEU A 113 -30.30 -21.48 -2.85
N GLY A 114 -31.63 -21.44 -2.91
CA GLY A 114 -32.42 -22.62 -3.29
C GLY A 114 -32.29 -23.77 -2.28
N GLY A 115 -32.51 -25.01 -2.72
CA GLY A 115 -32.46 -26.19 -1.84
C GLY A 115 -31.06 -26.77 -1.60
N GLN A 116 -30.07 -26.43 -2.44
CA GLN A 116 -28.74 -27.04 -2.43
C GLN A 116 -27.60 -26.03 -2.72
N GLY A 117 -27.80 -24.76 -2.38
CA GLY A 117 -26.85 -23.70 -2.66
C GLY A 117 -26.65 -22.73 -1.50
N PHE A 118 -25.69 -21.84 -1.69
CA PHE A 118 -25.31 -20.81 -0.75
C PHE A 118 -25.00 -19.49 -1.47
N VAL A 119 -25.20 -18.39 -0.75
CA VAL A 119 -24.55 -17.10 -0.99
C VAL A 119 -23.85 -16.72 0.31
N ASN A 120 -22.58 -16.37 0.21
CA ASN A 120 -21.74 -15.95 1.30
C ASN A 120 -21.19 -14.56 1.01
N LEU A 121 -21.39 -13.63 1.94
CA LEU A 121 -20.92 -12.26 1.82
C LEU A 121 -19.97 -11.97 2.99
N SER A 122 -18.77 -11.52 2.67
CA SER A 122 -17.78 -11.04 3.62
C SER A 122 -17.42 -9.59 3.33
N VAL A 123 -17.39 -8.76 4.36
CA VAL A 123 -16.98 -7.35 4.28
C VAL A 123 -16.02 -7.04 5.42
N GLU A 124 -14.98 -6.27 5.13
CA GLU A 124 -14.04 -5.78 6.12
C GLU A 124 -13.77 -4.31 5.86
N TRP A 125 -13.91 -3.50 6.91
CA TRP A 125 -13.40 -2.14 6.95
C TRP A 125 -12.22 -2.10 7.94
N SER A 126 -11.15 -1.42 7.54
CA SER A 126 -9.99 -1.18 8.39
C SER A 126 -9.52 0.26 8.27
N LYS A 127 -9.14 0.84 9.39
CA LYS A 127 -8.50 2.15 9.49
C LYS A 127 -7.33 2.08 10.46
N TYR A 128 -6.17 2.46 9.96
CA TYR A 128 -4.93 2.54 10.72
C TYR A 128 -4.53 4.01 10.75
N ASP A 129 -4.48 4.60 11.94
CA ASP A 129 -3.94 5.96 12.10
C ASP A 129 -2.41 5.92 12.01
N GLN A 130 -1.81 7.00 11.51
CA GLN A 130 -0.36 7.10 11.35
C GLN A 130 0.36 6.94 12.69
N THR A 131 1.49 6.23 12.67
CA THR A 131 2.43 6.19 13.81
C THR A 131 3.69 7.00 13.53
N VAL A 132 4.28 7.57 14.56
CA VAL A 132 5.46 8.44 14.51
C VAL A 132 6.46 7.99 15.58
N ARG A 133 7.55 7.36 15.13
CA ARG A 133 8.51 6.65 15.98
C ARG A 133 9.92 7.24 15.94
N ASN A 134 10.05 8.48 15.49
CA ASN A 134 11.35 9.14 15.34
C ASN A 134 11.32 10.53 15.97
N PRO A 135 12.47 11.04 16.44
CA PRO A 135 12.60 12.45 16.78
C PRO A 135 12.63 13.32 15.51
N THR A 136 12.46 14.63 15.68
CA THR A 136 12.66 15.57 14.58
C THR A 136 14.13 15.60 14.15
N ARG A 137 14.37 15.93 12.88
CA ARG A 137 15.73 15.91 12.30
C ARG A 137 16.60 17.01 12.94
N PRO A 138 17.89 16.73 13.24
CA PRO A 138 18.81 17.75 13.80
C PRO A 138 18.92 19.02 12.96
N SER A 139 18.89 18.89 11.63
CA SER A 139 18.92 20.03 10.71
C SER A 139 17.66 20.91 10.77
N ALA A 140 16.49 20.33 11.06
CA ALA A 140 15.27 21.11 11.28
C ALA A 140 15.32 21.86 12.63
N LEU A 141 15.90 21.25 13.67
CA LEU A 141 16.13 21.93 14.94
C LEU A 141 17.11 23.09 14.79
N ALA A 142 18.20 22.89 14.04
CA ALA A 142 19.16 23.95 13.74
C ALA A 142 18.51 25.10 12.95
N PHE A 143 17.61 24.80 11.99
CA PHE A 143 16.81 25.82 11.31
C PHE A 143 15.91 26.58 12.29
N ALA A 144 15.16 25.90 13.15
CA ALA A 144 14.29 26.54 14.15
C ALA A 144 15.07 27.45 15.11
N GLN A 145 16.30 27.08 15.46
CA GLN A 145 17.19 27.90 16.30
C GLN A 145 17.72 29.13 15.56
N ALA A 146 18.14 28.98 14.31
CA ALA A 146 18.66 30.08 13.50
C ALA A 146 17.55 31.05 13.05
N PHE A 147 16.34 30.55 12.81
CA PHE A 147 15.19 31.30 12.31
C PHE A 147 13.94 31.07 13.18
N PRO A 148 13.92 31.55 14.44
CA PRO A 148 12.84 31.27 15.38
C PRO A 148 11.47 31.76 14.89
N ASN A 149 11.42 32.86 14.14
CA ASN A 149 10.19 33.39 13.54
C ASN A 149 9.61 32.49 12.44
N LEU A 150 10.40 31.56 11.89
CA LEU A 150 10.01 30.62 10.84
C LEU A 150 9.85 29.19 11.37
N ALA A 151 10.17 28.93 12.65
CA ALA A 151 10.11 27.59 13.23
C ALA A 151 8.72 26.95 13.12
N ALA A 152 7.65 27.75 13.27
CA ALA A 152 6.27 27.26 13.12
C ALA A 152 5.90 26.83 11.69
N GLN A 153 6.71 27.19 10.69
CA GLN A 153 6.49 26.78 9.29
C GLN A 153 7.13 25.42 8.99
N LEU A 154 7.95 24.87 9.90
CA LEU A 154 8.49 23.52 9.76
C LEU A 154 7.33 22.51 9.77
N PRO A 155 7.36 21.48 8.89
CA PRO A 155 6.34 20.45 8.90
C PRO A 155 6.18 19.82 10.30
N HIS A 156 4.96 19.81 10.83
CA HIS A 156 4.61 19.15 12.11
C HIS A 156 5.37 19.64 13.36
N TYR A 157 6.04 20.80 13.34
CA TYR A 157 6.79 21.32 14.49
C TYR A 157 5.90 21.56 15.73
N PRO A 158 6.37 21.27 16.96
CA PRO A 158 7.71 20.81 17.37
C PRO A 158 7.97 19.32 17.14
N GLY A 159 7.03 18.60 16.55
CA GLY A 159 7.18 17.21 16.17
C GLY A 159 8.09 16.97 14.95
N PRO A 160 8.21 15.72 14.50
CA PRO A 160 9.13 15.34 13.44
C PRO A 160 8.74 15.90 12.07
N VAL A 161 9.66 16.66 11.46
CA VAL A 161 9.51 17.18 10.09
C VAL A 161 9.34 16.08 9.05
N GLN A 162 9.88 14.89 9.33
CA GLN A 162 9.66 13.67 8.58
C GLN A 162 9.15 12.63 9.57
N GLN A 163 7.99 12.05 9.28
CA GLN A 163 7.36 11.06 10.15
C GLN A 163 7.72 9.66 9.67
N TRP A 164 8.31 8.85 10.55
CA TRP A 164 8.61 7.44 10.31
C TRP A 164 7.75 6.56 11.20
N GLY A 165 7.15 5.53 10.60
CA GLY A 165 6.28 4.59 11.27
C GLY A 165 5.34 3.93 10.27
N THR A 166 4.33 3.24 10.77
CA THR A 166 3.22 2.74 9.97
C THR A 166 2.50 3.92 9.29
N PRO A 167 2.34 3.90 7.96
CA PRO A 167 1.57 4.90 7.24
C PRO A 167 0.08 4.79 7.57
N PRO A 168 -0.67 5.90 7.54
CA PRO A 168 -2.12 5.82 7.69
C PRO A 168 -2.74 5.07 6.52
N GLN A 169 -3.77 4.29 6.80
CA GLN A 169 -4.52 3.54 5.80
C GLN A 169 -6.00 3.53 6.15
N ASP A 170 -6.85 3.65 5.13
CA ASP A 170 -8.30 3.47 5.23
C ASP A 170 -8.75 2.58 4.07
N GLY A 171 -9.43 1.47 4.37
CA GLY A 171 -9.73 0.49 3.35
C GLY A 171 -11.00 -0.28 3.62
N VAL A 172 -11.72 -0.57 2.53
CA VAL A 172 -12.86 -1.49 2.50
C VAL A 172 -12.53 -2.62 1.55
N LYS A 173 -12.80 -3.85 1.99
CA LYS A 173 -12.70 -5.07 1.21
C LYS A 173 -14.01 -5.83 1.31
N ALA A 174 -14.44 -6.43 0.21
CA ALA A 174 -15.64 -7.23 0.16
C ALA A 174 -15.43 -8.44 -0.74
N VAL A 175 -16.03 -9.57 -0.37
CA VAL A 175 -16.07 -10.78 -1.18
C VAL A 175 -17.48 -11.33 -1.15
N VAL A 176 -17.98 -11.70 -2.32
CA VAL A 176 -19.18 -12.52 -2.48
C VAL A 176 -18.72 -13.86 -3.02
N ASN A 177 -19.18 -14.95 -2.40
CA ASN A 177 -19.04 -16.29 -2.93
C ASN A 177 -20.41 -16.96 -2.99
N ALA A 178 -20.74 -17.63 -4.07
CA ALA A 178 -22.01 -18.28 -4.25
C ALA A 178 -21.83 -19.58 -5.02
N GLY A 179 -22.65 -20.57 -4.69
CA GLY A 179 -22.65 -21.84 -5.38
C GLY A 179 -23.99 -22.54 -5.27
N ILE A 180 -24.37 -23.26 -6.31
CA ILE A 180 -25.56 -24.12 -6.31
C ILE A 180 -25.25 -25.43 -7.01
N LYS A 181 -25.58 -26.54 -6.36
CA LYS A 181 -25.55 -27.87 -6.98
C LYS A 181 -26.80 -28.06 -7.82
N LEU A 182 -26.59 -28.53 -9.04
CA LEU A 182 -27.64 -28.90 -9.98
C LEU A 182 -27.98 -30.38 -9.83
N ASP A 183 -29.19 -30.77 -10.23
CA ASP A 183 -29.68 -32.15 -10.08
C ASP A 183 -28.87 -33.18 -10.90
N ASN A 184 -28.18 -32.73 -11.95
CA ASN A 184 -27.27 -33.55 -12.75
C ASN A 184 -25.89 -33.77 -12.08
N GLY A 185 -25.67 -33.23 -10.87
CA GLY A 185 -24.42 -33.32 -10.13
C GLY A 185 -23.38 -32.25 -10.48
N ASP A 186 -23.69 -31.34 -11.40
CA ASP A 186 -22.84 -30.18 -11.69
C ASP A 186 -23.00 -29.10 -10.63
N GLN A 187 -22.01 -28.22 -10.52
CA GLN A 187 -22.07 -27.07 -9.62
C GLN A 187 -21.88 -25.77 -10.40
N LEU A 188 -22.86 -24.87 -10.31
CA LEU A 188 -22.66 -23.48 -10.70
C LEU A 188 -21.98 -22.76 -9.53
N TYR A 189 -20.97 -21.96 -9.83
CA TYR A 189 -20.31 -21.12 -8.85
C TYR A 189 -20.14 -19.69 -9.37
N PHE A 190 -20.13 -18.76 -8.44
CA PHE A 190 -19.84 -17.36 -8.66
C PHE A 190 -19.04 -16.84 -7.50
N PHE A 191 -17.92 -16.16 -7.75
CA PHE A 191 -17.27 -15.37 -6.72
C PHE A 191 -16.85 -14.02 -7.27
N SER A 192 -16.88 -13.02 -6.40
CA SER A 192 -16.41 -11.68 -6.70
C SER A 192 -15.66 -11.10 -5.51
N ASN A 193 -14.61 -10.34 -5.80
CA ASN A 193 -13.83 -9.59 -4.83
C ASN A 193 -13.84 -8.11 -5.22
N TYR A 194 -13.93 -7.24 -4.22
CA TYR A 194 -13.74 -5.81 -4.34
C TYR A 194 -12.85 -5.32 -3.21
N ALA A 195 -11.88 -4.46 -3.52
CA ALA A 195 -11.08 -3.76 -2.52
C ALA A 195 -10.84 -2.31 -2.96
N ASN A 196 -10.97 -1.38 -2.02
CA ASN A 196 -10.54 0.00 -2.18
C ASN A 196 -9.76 0.38 -0.92
N ILE A 197 -8.45 0.60 -1.09
CA ILE A 197 -7.52 0.88 -0.01
C ILE A 197 -6.81 2.19 -0.34
N GLN A 198 -6.89 3.14 0.58
CA GLN A 198 -6.22 4.44 0.49
C GLN A 198 -5.14 4.49 1.55
N THR A 199 -3.95 4.90 1.15
CA THR A 199 -2.84 5.12 2.08
C THR A 199 -2.02 6.31 1.62
N ASN A 200 -1.25 6.91 2.52
CA ASN A 200 -0.26 7.90 2.15
C ASN A 200 0.97 7.75 3.02
N GLU A 201 2.11 8.23 2.54
CA GLU A 201 3.38 8.09 3.24
C GLU A 201 4.19 9.38 3.14
N SER A 202 4.79 9.77 4.26
CA SER A 202 5.74 10.87 4.33
C SER A 202 7.10 10.39 3.84
N PHE A 203 7.69 11.13 2.92
CA PHE A 203 9.03 10.80 2.40
C PHE A 203 10.10 11.68 3.05
N ASN A 204 11.27 11.78 2.42
CA ASN A 204 12.41 12.54 2.96
C ASN A 204 12.12 14.05 3.04
N TYR A 205 12.31 14.62 4.24
CA TYR A 205 12.27 16.07 4.45
C TYR A 205 13.35 16.77 3.61
N ARG A 206 12.96 17.89 2.97
CA ARG A 206 13.83 18.72 2.14
C ARG A 206 14.11 20.03 2.87
N LEU A 207 15.39 20.23 3.18
CA LEU A 207 15.90 21.41 3.87
C LEU A 207 15.91 22.64 2.95
N PRO A 208 15.68 23.85 3.50
CA PRO A 208 16.10 25.10 2.87
C PRO A 208 17.61 25.13 2.63
N VAL A 209 18.06 25.89 1.63
CA VAL A 209 19.45 25.82 1.16
C VAL A 209 20.46 26.50 2.11
N THR A 210 20.02 27.45 2.94
CA THR A 210 20.88 28.12 3.93
C THR A 210 21.19 27.32 5.18
N VAL A 211 20.47 26.23 5.43
CA VAL A 211 20.70 25.43 6.62
C VAL A 211 21.93 24.57 6.41
N PRO A 212 22.98 24.70 7.24
CA PRO A 212 24.15 23.85 7.13
C PRO A 212 23.75 22.37 7.16
N LYS A 213 24.33 21.58 6.26
CA LYS A 213 24.09 20.12 6.19
C LYS A 213 24.53 19.49 7.52
N GLN A 214 23.57 19.04 8.32
CA GLN A 214 23.85 18.28 9.55
C GLN A 214 23.71 16.78 9.27
N PRO A 215 24.55 15.93 9.88
CA PRO A 215 24.39 14.48 9.81
C PRO A 215 23.01 14.06 10.33
N GLN A 216 22.34 13.17 9.60
CA GLN A 216 21.02 12.67 10.01
C GLN A 216 21.13 11.74 11.23
N ASP A 217 22.20 10.93 11.27
CA ASP A 217 22.41 9.84 12.24
C ASP A 217 23.85 9.79 12.79
N GLY A 218 24.58 10.92 12.74
CA GLY A 218 25.94 11.03 13.30
C GLY A 218 27.09 10.47 12.46
N SER A 219 26.87 9.91 11.27
CA SER A 219 27.95 9.28 10.48
C SER A 219 28.02 9.64 8.98
N GLY A 220 27.31 10.67 8.51
CA GLY A 220 27.49 11.16 7.14
C GLY A 220 26.75 12.46 6.81
N THR A 221 27.40 13.33 6.02
CA THR A 221 26.78 14.51 5.40
C THR A 221 26.07 14.11 4.11
N TRP A 222 24.75 14.24 4.07
CA TRP A 222 23.99 13.99 2.84
C TRP A 222 24.00 15.23 1.93
N ASN A 223 24.26 15.02 0.64
CA ASN A 223 24.10 16.04 -0.39
C ASN A 223 22.63 16.33 -0.65
N HIS A 224 22.32 17.53 -1.16
CA HIS A 224 21.01 17.79 -1.74
C HIS A 224 20.74 16.73 -2.82
N HIS A 225 19.54 16.16 -2.81
CA HIS A 225 19.18 15.05 -3.70
C HIS A 225 19.29 15.52 -5.17
N PRO A 226 20.18 14.94 -6.00
CA PRO A 226 20.51 15.51 -7.31
C PRO A 226 19.35 15.49 -8.31
N ALA A 227 18.30 14.69 -8.06
CA ALA A 227 17.10 14.71 -8.91
C ALA A 227 16.26 15.99 -8.81
N PHE A 228 16.52 16.86 -7.82
CA PHE A 228 15.90 18.17 -7.71
C PHE A 228 17.01 19.19 -7.45
N ASN A 229 17.43 19.90 -8.50
CA ASN A 229 18.41 20.98 -8.38
C ASN A 229 17.91 22.06 -7.41
N ASN A 230 18.84 22.83 -6.81
CA ASN A 230 18.53 23.95 -5.94
C ASN A 230 17.69 24.98 -6.73
N ILE A 231 16.42 25.14 -6.41
CA ILE A 231 15.58 26.17 -7.05
C ILE A 231 15.14 27.14 -5.94
N TYR A 232 15.35 28.43 -6.21
CA TYR A 232 15.07 29.59 -5.36
C TYR A 232 13.96 30.43 -5.99
N LEU A 233 13.38 31.38 -5.23
CA LEU A 233 12.92 32.74 -5.62
C LEU A 233 11.69 33.15 -4.78
N ASP A 234 11.73 34.28 -4.07
CA ASP A 234 10.58 34.94 -3.41
C ASP A 234 9.90 35.93 -4.36
N PRO A 235 8.57 36.14 -4.31
CA PRO A 235 7.92 37.18 -5.10
C PRO A 235 8.40 38.55 -4.63
N CYS A 236 8.69 39.44 -5.59
CA CYS A 236 9.08 40.81 -5.31
C CYS A 236 7.87 41.59 -4.77
N THR A 237 7.59 41.41 -3.48
CA THR A 237 6.63 42.22 -2.73
C THR A 237 7.33 43.52 -2.34
N SER A 238 6.58 44.60 -2.26
CA SER A 238 7.04 45.97 -2.01
C SER A 238 7.61 46.18 -0.59
N GLN A 239 8.57 45.35 -0.18
CA GLN A 239 9.31 45.47 1.06
C GLN A 239 10.49 46.43 0.87
N PRO A 240 10.68 47.40 1.78
CA PRO A 240 11.62 48.51 1.60
C PRO A 240 13.11 48.12 1.66
N THR A 241 13.43 46.85 1.95
CA THR A 241 14.80 46.37 2.14
C THR A 241 15.49 45.87 0.88
N PHE A 242 14.78 45.75 -0.26
CA PHE A 242 15.35 45.23 -1.51
C PHE A 242 15.23 46.24 -2.65
N THR A 243 16.34 46.92 -2.97
CA THR A 243 16.43 47.92 -4.04
C THR A 243 16.91 47.26 -5.35
N GLY A 244 16.22 47.49 -6.49
CA GLY A 244 16.69 47.07 -7.82
C GLY A 244 15.93 45.93 -8.51
N CYS A 245 14.75 45.55 -8.03
CA CYS A 245 13.95 44.46 -8.61
C CYS A 245 12.89 44.99 -9.60
N PRO A 246 12.73 44.39 -10.81
CA PRO A 246 11.68 44.78 -11.76
C PRO A 246 10.28 44.41 -11.22
N ALA A 247 9.27 45.24 -11.50
CA ALA A 247 7.89 45.00 -11.08
C ALA A 247 7.37 43.66 -11.65
N GLY A 248 6.91 42.76 -10.78
CA GLY A 248 6.53 41.38 -11.15
C GLY A 248 7.71 40.39 -11.21
N GLY A 249 8.92 40.82 -10.82
CA GLY A 249 10.11 39.97 -10.68
C GLY A 249 10.16 39.19 -9.36
N TRP A 250 11.29 38.54 -9.11
CA TRP A 250 11.50 37.69 -7.92
C TRP A 250 12.81 38.06 -7.19
N ILE A 251 12.79 38.02 -5.86
CA ILE A 251 13.94 38.25 -4.97
C ILE A 251 14.67 36.93 -4.75
N GLN A 252 15.99 36.94 -4.86
CA GLN A 252 16.84 35.81 -4.52
C GLN A 252 17.15 35.87 -3.01
N ASP A 253 16.29 35.30 -2.15
CA ASP A 253 16.68 34.95 -0.77
C ASP A 253 17.10 33.46 -0.70
N SER A 254 18.07 33.23 0.16
CA SER A 254 18.78 31.97 0.36
C SER A 254 18.03 30.98 1.28
N ASN A 255 16.98 31.45 1.98
CA ASN A 255 16.28 30.69 3.03
C ASN A 255 15.05 29.90 2.58
N VAL A 256 14.73 29.81 1.29
CA VAL A 256 13.45 29.22 0.82
C VAL A 256 13.67 28.00 -0.05
N PHE A 257 12.92 26.91 0.22
CA PHE A 257 12.80 25.80 -0.72
C PHE A 257 11.70 26.11 -1.75
N ASN A 258 12.03 26.09 -3.05
CA ASN A 258 11.10 26.39 -4.14
C ASN A 258 10.92 25.18 -5.09
N PHE A 259 9.67 24.85 -5.40
CA PHE A 259 9.32 23.83 -6.41
C PHE A 259 9.33 24.37 -7.86
N GLY A 260 9.32 25.69 -8.06
CA GLY A 260 9.54 26.32 -9.36
C GLY A 260 8.89 27.69 -9.54
N VAL A 261 9.71 28.66 -9.95
CA VAL A 261 9.30 29.77 -10.83
C VAL A 261 10.08 29.79 -12.16
N GLN A 262 11.04 28.87 -12.34
CA GLN A 262 11.76 28.66 -13.60
C GLN A 262 11.42 27.33 -14.30
N ASN A 263 10.60 26.46 -13.70
CA ASN A 263 10.10 25.28 -14.39
C ASN A 263 8.86 25.67 -15.21
N PRO A 264 8.90 25.64 -16.56
CA PRO A 264 7.77 26.05 -17.40
C PRO A 264 6.47 25.30 -17.10
N ASN A 265 6.58 24.12 -16.49
CA ASN A 265 5.46 23.26 -16.15
C ASN A 265 4.77 23.61 -14.82
N PHE A 266 5.38 24.45 -13.97
CA PHE A 266 4.86 24.82 -12.64
C PHE A 266 5.07 26.30 -12.32
N PRO A 267 4.46 27.24 -13.06
CA PRO A 267 4.69 28.68 -12.89
C PRO A 267 4.15 29.28 -11.58
N ASN A 268 3.32 28.55 -10.83
CA ASN A 268 2.69 29.00 -9.58
C ASN A 268 3.05 28.09 -8.39
N ALA A 269 4.26 27.53 -8.35
CA ALA A 269 4.61 26.58 -7.31
C ALA A 269 4.64 27.24 -5.92
N PRO A 270 4.14 26.58 -4.86
CA PRO A 270 4.19 27.10 -3.50
C PRO A 270 5.62 27.19 -2.94
N PHE A 271 5.85 28.20 -2.10
CA PHE A 271 7.12 28.48 -1.42
C PHE A 271 7.17 27.87 -0.02
N TYR A 272 8.32 27.31 0.37
CA TYR A 272 8.50 26.65 1.66
C TYR A 272 9.76 27.18 2.39
N PRO A 273 9.66 28.29 3.15
CA PRO A 273 10.78 28.90 3.87
C PRO A 273 11.43 27.98 4.92
N ALA A 274 10.64 27.09 5.52
CA ALA A 274 11.13 26.09 6.46
C ALA A 274 11.31 24.71 5.81
N GLY A 275 11.37 24.64 4.48
CA GLY A 275 11.45 23.37 3.77
C GLY A 275 10.12 22.63 3.75
N TYR A 276 10.10 21.46 3.11
CA TYR A 276 8.88 20.67 2.95
C TYR A 276 9.17 19.17 3.05
N THR A 277 8.15 18.40 3.39
CA THR A 277 8.18 16.94 3.36
C THR A 277 7.11 16.46 2.39
N PRO A 278 7.48 15.79 1.27
CA PRO A 278 6.49 15.27 0.36
C PRO A 278 5.64 14.18 1.03
N ARG A 279 4.34 14.18 0.74
CA ARG A 279 3.45 13.05 1.03
C ARG A 279 2.98 12.44 -0.28
N PHE A 280 3.21 11.14 -0.43
CA PHE A 280 2.73 10.37 -1.57
C PHE A 280 1.41 9.72 -1.20
N TYR A 281 0.41 9.86 -2.07
CA TYR A 281 -0.91 9.27 -1.88
C TYR A 281 -1.07 8.09 -2.83
N TRP A 282 -1.51 6.96 -2.29
CA TRP A 282 -1.73 5.73 -3.02
C TRP A 282 -3.19 5.30 -2.87
N VAL A 283 -3.80 4.90 -3.98
CA VAL A 283 -5.15 4.35 -4.02
C VAL A 283 -5.10 3.04 -4.77
N THR A 284 -5.36 1.94 -4.08
CA THR A 284 -5.47 0.61 -4.67
C THR A 284 -6.94 0.27 -4.84
N ARG A 285 -7.38 0.06 -6.09
CA ARG A 285 -8.73 -0.44 -6.41
C ARG A 285 -8.59 -1.78 -7.12
N ALA A 286 -9.22 -2.81 -6.56
CA ALA A 286 -9.30 -4.13 -7.16
C ALA A 286 -10.77 -4.55 -7.28
N SER A 287 -11.14 -5.09 -8.43
CA SER A 287 -12.46 -5.69 -8.64
C SER A 287 -12.30 -6.93 -9.52
N ARG A 288 -12.85 -8.05 -9.08
CA ARG A 288 -12.83 -9.32 -9.81
C ARG A 288 -14.17 -9.99 -9.70
N ALA A 289 -14.61 -10.65 -10.77
CA ALA A 289 -15.73 -11.59 -10.74
C ALA A 289 -15.40 -12.80 -11.61
N ALA A 290 -15.85 -13.98 -11.20
CA ALA A 290 -15.79 -15.20 -11.98
C ALA A 290 -17.10 -15.97 -11.78
N ALA A 291 -17.67 -16.47 -12.89
CA ALA A 291 -18.84 -17.32 -12.89
C ALA A 291 -18.58 -18.49 -13.83
N CYS A 292 -18.82 -19.73 -13.40
CA CYS A 292 -18.72 -20.88 -14.30
C CYS A 292 -19.44 -22.11 -13.73
N THR A 293 -19.53 -23.16 -14.54
CA THR A 293 -20.03 -24.48 -14.16
C THR A 293 -18.85 -25.42 -13.94
N THR A 294 -18.83 -26.17 -12.85
CA THR A 294 -17.90 -27.28 -12.64
C THR A 294 -18.65 -28.58 -12.81
N THR A 295 -18.24 -29.38 -13.79
CA THR A 295 -18.81 -30.71 -14.04
C THR A 295 -18.19 -31.74 -13.11
N SER A 296 -19.04 -32.51 -12.43
CA SER A 296 -18.62 -33.69 -11.67
C SER A 296 -18.16 -34.79 -12.63
N ARG A 297 -16.91 -34.74 -13.10
CA ARG A 297 -16.27 -35.92 -13.70
C ARG A 297 -15.49 -36.63 -12.59
N ALA A 298 -16.07 -37.71 -12.08
CA ALA A 298 -15.36 -38.68 -11.26
C ALA A 298 -14.01 -39.03 -11.94
N PRO A 299 -12.89 -39.06 -11.19
CA PRO A 299 -11.62 -39.46 -11.78
C PRO A 299 -11.76 -40.89 -12.27
N ARG A 300 -11.67 -41.10 -13.59
CA ARG A 300 -11.52 -42.45 -14.16
C ARG A 300 -10.27 -43.05 -13.52
N ARG A 301 -10.44 -43.98 -12.58
CA ARG A 301 -9.39 -44.91 -12.15
C ARG A 301 -8.82 -45.55 -13.42
N ARG A 302 -7.64 -45.11 -13.85
CA ARG A 302 -6.84 -45.89 -14.78
C ARG A 302 -6.33 -47.08 -14.00
N THR A 303 -7.01 -48.22 -14.15
CA THR A 303 -6.50 -49.52 -13.73
C THR A 303 -5.18 -49.74 -14.47
N PRO A 304 -4.06 -50.08 -13.81
CA PRO A 304 -2.83 -50.41 -14.50
C PRO A 304 -3.05 -51.74 -15.23
N SER A 305 -2.95 -51.75 -16.56
CA SER A 305 -2.81 -53.01 -17.28
C SER A 305 -1.42 -53.57 -16.99
N ARG A 306 -1.35 -54.59 -16.14
CA ARG A 306 -0.16 -55.47 -16.08
C ARG A 306 -0.07 -56.21 -17.41
N SER A 307 0.85 -55.82 -18.28
CA SER A 307 1.38 -56.73 -19.30
C SER A 307 2.47 -57.58 -18.64
N ARG A 308 2.27 -58.90 -18.70
CA ARG A 308 3.34 -59.90 -18.51
C ARG A 308 4.32 -59.83 -19.66
#